data_AF-A0A0E9MPQ6-F1
#
_entry.id   AF-A0A0E9MPQ6-F1
#
_cell.length_a   1.000
_cell.length_b   1.000
_cell.length_c   1.000
_cell.angle_alpha   90.00
_cell.angle_beta   90.00
_cell.angle_gamma   90.00
#
_symmetry.space_group_name_H-M   'P 1'
#
loop_
_entity.id
_entity.type
_entity.pdbx_description
1 polymer ?
#
loop_
_entity_poly.entity_id
_entity_poly.type
_entity_poly.pdbx_seq_one_letter_code
_entity_poly.pdbx_strand_id
1 'polypeptide(L)' 'MNSREEAPTEVHALSMDVAAAEMLRYGITRVPADIFHYREYRYARLADALAQAKRDAKGAGAPAEPK' A
#
# COMPACT_ATOMS: atom_id res chain seq x y z
N MET A 1 -14.33 1.40 27.25
CA MET A 1 -15.19 1.06 26.11
C MET A 1 -14.82 1.98 24.95
N ASN A 2 -14.70 1.42 23.75
CA ASN A 2 -14.24 2.03 22.50
C ASN A 2 -14.87 3.39 22.15
N SER A 3 -14.08 4.26 21.52
CA SER A 3 -14.42 4.97 20.26
C SER A 3 -13.32 5.97 19.93
N ARG A 4 -12.22 5.49 19.34
CA ARG A 4 -11.30 6.35 18.58
C ARG A 4 -11.84 6.35 17.15
N GLU A 5 -12.79 7.25 16.90
CA GLU A 5 -13.26 7.56 15.54
C GLU A 5 -12.08 8.17 14.76
N GLU A 6 -11.25 7.30 14.17
CA GLU A 6 -10.40 7.68 13.05
C GLU A 6 -11.30 7.68 11.82
N ALA A 7 -11.85 8.85 11.49
CA ALA A 7 -12.48 9.10 10.19
C ALA A 7 -11.38 9.63 9.25
N PRO A 8 -10.86 8.85 8.28
CA PRO A 8 -9.80 9.34 7.41
C PRO A 8 -10.34 9.35 5.98
N THR A 9 -11.06 10.39 5.54
CA THR A 9 -11.21 10.74 4.09
C THR A 9 -12.21 11.87 3.84
N GLU A 10 -11.98 13.08 4.36
CA GLU A 10 -12.71 14.26 3.83
C GLU A 10 -11.78 15.38 3.34
N VAL A 11 -10.54 15.44 3.86
CA VAL A 11 -9.53 16.42 3.42
C VAL A 11 -8.84 16.08 2.08
N HIS A 12 -9.08 14.88 1.52
CA HIS A 12 -8.41 14.41 0.31
C HIS A 12 -9.11 14.81 -1.00
N ALA A 13 -10.36 15.27 -0.94
CA ALA A 13 -11.14 15.59 -2.13
C ALA A 13 -10.83 16.98 -2.69
N LEU A 14 -10.77 18.01 -1.84
CA LEU A 14 -10.46 19.41 -2.24
C LEU A 14 -9.00 19.61 -2.66
N SER A 15 -8.10 18.72 -2.24
CA SER A 15 -6.67 18.74 -2.59
C SER A 15 -6.37 18.06 -3.93
N MET A 16 -7.29 17.24 -4.46
CA MET A 16 -7.14 16.65 -5.80
C MET A 16 -7.30 17.70 -6.92
N ASP A 17 -8.15 18.71 -6.72
CA ASP A 17 -8.42 19.75 -7.75
C ASP A 17 -7.21 20.67 -8.00
N VAL A 18 -6.50 21.07 -6.94
CA VAL A 18 -5.27 21.88 -7.07
C VAL A 18 -4.16 21.06 -7.73
N ALA A 19 -3.98 19.81 -7.29
CA ALA A 19 -2.97 18.92 -7.85
C ALA A 19 -3.22 18.64 -9.34
N ALA A 20 -4.47 18.46 -9.76
CA ALA A 20 -4.83 18.25 -11.17
C ALA A 20 -4.51 19.47 -12.06
N ALA A 21 -4.76 20.69 -11.57
CA ALA A 21 -4.43 21.92 -12.28
C ALA A 21 -2.90 22.10 -12.45
N GLU A 22 -2.13 21.76 -11.43
CA GLU A 22 -0.65 21.77 -11.50
C GLU A 22 -0.13 20.69 -12.45
N MET A 23 -0.69 19.49 -12.40
CA MET A 23 -0.34 18.42 -13.33
C MET A 23 -0.54 18.83 -14.79
N LEU A 24 -1.67 19.48 -15.12
CA LEU A 24 -1.91 20.00 -16.47
C LEU A 24 -0.91 21.11 -16.86
N ARG A 25 -0.61 22.02 -15.92
CA ARG A 25 0.34 23.13 -16.15
C ARG A 25 1.75 22.64 -16.47
N TYR A 26 2.19 21.56 -15.83
CA TYR A 26 3.51 20.97 -16.03
C TYR A 26 3.52 19.80 -17.03
N GLY A 27 2.39 19.47 -17.65
CA GLY A 27 2.27 18.34 -18.59
C GLY A 27 2.44 16.96 -17.93
N ILE A 28 2.21 16.86 -16.61
CA ILE A 28 2.32 15.62 -15.85
C ILE A 28 1.07 14.78 -16.09
N THR A 29 1.27 13.56 -16.59
CA THR A 29 0.18 12.59 -16.78
C THR A 29 0.12 11.63 -15.61
N ARG A 30 -1.08 11.48 -15.00
CA ARG A 30 -1.29 10.47 -13.95
C ARG A 30 -1.41 9.10 -14.62
N VAL A 31 -0.52 8.19 -14.27
CA VAL A 31 -0.67 6.77 -14.65
C VAL A 31 -1.18 6.00 -13.42
N PRO A 32 -2.30 5.27 -13.52
CA PRO A 32 -2.72 4.39 -12.45
C PRO A 32 -1.66 3.31 -12.23
N ALA A 33 -1.13 3.24 -11.01
CA ALA A 33 -0.15 2.24 -10.60
C ALA A 33 -0.78 1.33 -9.55
N ASP A 34 -0.80 0.03 -9.82
CA ASP A 34 -1.25 -0.97 -8.87
C ASP A 34 -0.23 -1.12 -7.74
N ILE A 35 -0.67 -0.88 -6.50
CA ILE A 35 0.12 -1.10 -5.29
C ILE A 35 -0.39 -2.36 -4.61
N PHE A 36 0.47 -3.36 -4.47
CA PHE A 36 0.16 -4.64 -3.84
C PHE A 36 0.48 -4.57 -2.35
N HIS A 37 -0.50 -4.87 -1.50
CA HIS A 37 -0.31 -4.93 -0.05
C HIS A 37 -0.16 -6.38 0.39
N TYR A 38 0.90 -6.69 1.15
CA TYR A 38 1.06 -7.98 1.84
C TYR A 38 1.39 -7.72 3.31
N ARG A 39 0.46 -8.09 4.20
CA ARG A 39 0.47 -7.74 5.63
C ARG A 39 0.56 -6.22 5.82
N GLU A 40 1.64 -5.73 6.42
CA GLU A 40 1.91 -4.31 6.67
C GLU A 40 2.81 -3.68 5.59
N TYR A 41 3.26 -4.48 4.62
CA TYR A 41 4.20 -4.06 3.59
C TYR A 41 3.50 -3.75 2.26
N ARG A 42 4.00 -2.71 1.58
CA ARG A 42 3.54 -2.26 0.26
C ARG A 42 4.58 -2.57 -0.79
N TYR A 43 4.14 -3.14 -1.90
CA TYR A 43 4.95 -3.52 -3.04
C TYR A 43 4.42 -2.85 -4.30
N ALA A 44 5.31 -2.27 -5.09
CA ALA A 44 4.97 -1.74 -6.42
C ALA A 44 4.87 -2.85 -7.48
N ARG A 45 5.27 -4.08 -7.15
CA ARG A 45 5.29 -5.23 -8.07
C ARG A 45 4.64 -6.44 -7.43
N LEU A 46 3.75 -7.09 -8.19
CA LEU A 46 3.09 -8.32 -7.76
C LEU A 46 4.11 -9.43 -7.46
N ALA A 47 5.18 -9.53 -8.26
CA ALA A 47 6.22 -10.54 -8.07
C ALA A 47 6.88 -10.45 -6.69
N ASP A 48 7.13 -9.23 -6.20
CA ASP A 48 7.78 -9.00 -4.91
C ASP A 48 6.82 -9.35 -3.76
N ALA A 49 5.55 -8.95 -3.87
CA ALA A 49 4.52 -9.32 -2.91
C ALA A 49 4.34 -10.85 -2.83
N LEU A 50 4.31 -11.53 -3.98
CA LEU A 50 4.23 -12.99 -4.06
C LEU A 50 5.49 -13.68 -3.52
N ALA A 51 6.68 -13.13 -3.78
CA ALA A 51 7.92 -13.67 -3.24
C ALA A 51 7.95 -13.58 -1.71
N GLN A 52 7.48 -12.47 -1.14
CA GLN A 52 7.34 -12.35 0.31
C GLN A 52 6.32 -13.36 0.85
N ALA A 53 5.14 -13.44 0.25
CA ALA A 53 4.11 -14.38 0.67
C ALA A 53 4.59 -15.85 0.63
N LYS A 54 5.32 -16.23 -0.41
CA LYS A 54 5.92 -17.57 -0.54
C LYS A 54 7.02 -17.82 0.49
N ARG A 55 7.85 -16.81 0.80
CA ARG A 55 8.88 -16.92 1.85
C ARG A 55 8.26 -17.10 3.22
N ASP A 56 7.26 -16.29 3.56
CA ASP A 56 6.51 -16.41 4.81
C ASP A 56 5.83 -17.78 4.91
N ALA A 57 5.20 -18.27 3.84
CA ALA A 57 4.58 -19.60 3.81
C ALA A 57 5.61 -20.74 4.01
N LYS A 58 6.82 -20.60 3.46
CA LYS A 58 7.90 -21.58 3.62
C LYS A 58 8.59 -21.49 4.98
N GLY A 59 8.71 -20.28 5.55
CA GLY A 59 9.33 -20.02 6.84
C GLY A 59 8.42 -20.33 8.03
N ALA A 60 7.11 -20.18 7.87
CA ALA A 60 6.11 -20.52 8.89
C ALA A 60 5.87 -22.04 9.03
N GLY A 61 6.54 -22.87 8.22
CA GLY A 61 6.41 -24.33 8.22
C GLY A 61 7.55 -25.10 8.91
N ALA A 62 8.54 -24.45 9.51
CA ALA A 62 9.56 -25.12 10.30
C ALA A 62 9.43 -24.68 11.77
N PRO A 63 8.87 -25.52 12.67
CA PRO A 63 8.97 -25.24 14.09
C PRO A 63 10.45 -25.19 14.44
N ALA A 64 10.88 -24.05 14.97
CA ALA A 64 12.18 -23.93 15.61
C ALA A 64 12.19 -24.90 16.79
N GLU A 65 12.90 -26.01 16.63
CA GLU A 65 13.23 -26.92 17.72
C GLU A 65 14.33 -26.24 18.56
N PRO A 66 14.07 -25.90 19.83
CA PRO A 66 15.10 -25.37 20.71
C PRO A 66 16.00 -26.53 21.18
N LYS A 67 17.30 -26.39 20.95
CA LYS A 67 18.36 -27.18 21.59
C LYS A 67 18.47 -26.85 23.08
#